data_AF-A0ABD0NXM7-F1
#
_entry.id   AF-A0ABD0NXM7-F1
#
_cell.length_a   1.000
_cell.length_b   1.000
_cell.length_c   1.000
_cell.angle_alpha   90.00
_cell.angle_beta   90.00
_cell.angle_gamma   90.00
#
_symmetry.space_group_name_H-M   'P 1'
#
loop_
_entity.id
_entity.type
_entity.pdbx_description
1 polymer ?
#
loop_
_entity_poly.entity_id
_entity_poly.type
_entity_poly.pdbx_seq_one_letter_code
_entity_poly.pdbx_strand_id
1 'polypeptide(L)'
;EAHQAGRGLLIHCQAGVSRSATIVIAYLMKHTWMTMTDAYKFVKSRRPIISPNLNFMGQLLEFEEDLNNGITPRILTPKLTGLETVV
;
A
#
# COMPACT_ATOMS: atom_id res chain seq x y z
N GLU A 1 11.73 -10.23 5.01
CA GLU A 1 13.18 -10.38 4.74
C GLU A 1 13.94 -9.08 4.53
N ALA A 2 13.72 -8.30 3.45
CA ALA A 2 14.52 -7.07 3.21
C ALA A 2 14.38 -6.02 4.33
N HIS A 3 13.14 -5.72 4.73
CA HIS A 3 12.85 -4.80 5.84
C HIS A 3 13.46 -5.28 7.17
N GLN A 4 13.34 -6.57 7.50
CA GLN A 4 13.91 -7.16 8.71
C GLN A 4 15.45 -7.10 8.75
N ALA A 5 16.09 -7.07 7.58
CA ALA A 5 17.53 -6.93 7.45
C ALA A 5 18.01 -5.46 7.36
N GLY A 6 17.13 -4.48 7.59
CA GLY A 6 17.46 -3.05 7.49
C GLY A 6 17.83 -2.58 6.08
N ARG A 7 17.42 -3.30 5.04
CA ARG A 7 17.75 -2.97 3.64
C ARG A 7 16.61 -2.21 2.97
N GLY A 8 16.98 -1.23 2.14
CA GLY A 8 16.04 -0.56 1.24
C GLY A 8 15.57 -1.50 0.14
N LEU A 9 14.31 -1.32 -0.31
CA LEU A 9 13.72 -2.09 -1.40
C LEU A 9 13.14 -1.13 -2.44
N LEU A 10 13.48 -1.36 -3.71
CA LEU A 10 12.95 -0.60 -4.85
C LEU A 10 11.80 -1.38 -5.50
N ILE A 11 10.60 -0.80 -5.51
CA ILE A 11 9.46 -1.29 -6.29
C ILE A 11 9.27 -0.33 -7.47
N HIS A 12 9.37 -0.83 -8.69
CA HIS A 12 9.14 -0.03 -9.89
C HIS A 12 8.33 -0.79 -10.95
N CYS A 13 7.78 -0.02 -11.88
CA CYS A 13 7.30 -0.53 -13.15
C CYS A 13 7.91 0.34 -14.26
N GLN A 14 7.31 0.42 -15.44
CA GLN A 14 7.85 1.24 -16.52
C GLN A 14 7.81 2.75 -16.20
N ALA A 15 6.65 3.31 -15.85
CA ALA A 15 6.51 4.74 -15.53
C ALA A 15 6.48 5.05 -14.02
N GLY A 16 6.29 4.02 -13.18
CA GLY A 16 6.05 4.24 -11.75
C GLY A 16 4.73 4.97 -11.46
N VAL A 17 3.72 4.82 -12.33
CA VAL A 17 2.42 5.51 -12.25
C VAL A 17 1.31 4.58 -11.76
N SER A 18 1.22 3.38 -12.34
CA SER A 18 0.08 2.48 -12.14
C SER A 18 0.48 1.22 -11.36
N ARG A 19 1.02 0.19 -12.02
CA ARG A 19 1.38 -1.12 -11.41
C ARG A 19 2.16 -1.06 -10.09
N SER A 20 3.30 -0.35 -10.06
CA SER A 20 4.11 -0.26 -8.84
C SER A 20 3.40 0.52 -7.73
N ALA A 21 2.62 1.55 -8.08
CA ALA A 21 1.84 2.30 -7.10
C ALA A 21 0.76 1.42 -6.47
N THR A 22 0.05 0.61 -7.27
CA THR A 22 -0.94 -0.37 -6.77
C THR A 22 -0.34 -1.30 -5.72
N ILE A 23 0.85 -1.87 -5.99
CA ILE A 23 1.52 -2.76 -5.04
C ILE A 23 1.90 -2.03 -3.75
N VAL A 24 2.41 -0.80 -3.84
CA VAL A 24 2.76 0.00 -2.65
C VAL A 24 1.51 0.33 -1.82
N ILE A 25 0.40 0.69 -2.47
CA ILE A 25 -0.87 0.98 -1.79
C ILE A 25 -1.39 -0.28 -1.07
N ALA A 26 -1.47 -1.42 -1.75
CA ALA A 26 -1.88 -2.69 -1.15
C ALA A 26 -0.96 -3.11 0.01
N TYR A 27 0.35 -2.88 -0.14
CA TYR A 27 1.32 -3.17 0.92
C TYR A 27 1.06 -2.34 2.18
N LEU A 28 0.81 -1.03 2.02
CA LEU A 28 0.45 -0.14 3.13
C LEU A 28 -0.84 -0.59 3.79
N MET A 29 -1.89 -0.89 3.02
CA MET A 29 -3.14 -1.41 3.55
C MET A 29 -2.91 -2.70 4.36
N LYS A 30 -2.15 -3.66 3.84
CA LYS A 30 -1.95 -4.95 4.53
C LYS A 30 -1.13 -4.84 5.83
N HIS A 31 -0.20 -3.89 5.90
CA HIS A 31 0.74 -3.77 7.03
C HIS A 31 0.45 -2.59 7.95
N THR A 32 -0.65 -1.87 7.70
CA THR A 32 -1.16 -0.80 8.55
C THR A 32 -2.67 -0.91 8.66
N TRP A 33 -3.30 0.05 9.34
CA TRP A 33 -4.75 0.19 9.37
C TRP A 33 -5.29 1.20 8.35
N MET A 34 -4.46 1.64 7.40
CA MET A 34 -4.92 2.58 6.37
C MET A 34 -6.01 1.95 5.51
N THR A 35 -7.03 2.76 5.23
CA THR A 35 -8.02 2.47 4.18
C THR A 35 -7.37 2.52 2.80
N MET A 36 -8.04 2.00 1.78
CA MET A 36 -7.59 2.12 0.38
C MET A 36 -7.39 3.60 0.03
N THR A 37 -8.33 4.46 0.42
CA THR A 37 -8.28 5.91 0.17
C THR A 37 -7.11 6.58 0.89
N ASP A 38 -6.87 6.24 2.15
CA ASP A 38 -5.77 6.85 2.92
C ASP A 38 -4.41 6.39 2.42
N ALA A 39 -4.26 5.10 2.13
CA ALA A 39 -3.04 4.57 1.52
C ALA A 39 -2.79 5.20 0.15
N TYR A 40 -3.82 5.35 -0.69
CA TYR A 40 -3.72 6.05 -1.97
C TYR A 40 -3.26 7.50 -1.79
N LYS A 41 -3.92 8.27 -0.92
CA LYS A 41 -3.57 9.68 -0.64
C LYS A 41 -2.15 9.79 -0.09
N PHE A 42 -1.75 8.88 0.79
CA PHE A 42 -0.40 8.83 1.34
C PHE A 42 0.63 8.67 0.22
N VAL A 43 0.48 7.67 -0.66
CA VAL A 43 1.42 7.46 -1.77
C VAL A 43 1.38 8.63 -2.76
N LYS A 44 0.19 9.20 -3.04
CA LYS A 44 0.02 10.37 -3.92
C LYS A 44 0.75 11.60 -3.39
N SER A 45 0.73 11.84 -2.07
CA SER A 45 1.45 12.96 -1.47
C SER A 45 2.97 12.84 -1.59
N ARG A 46 3.49 11.61 -1.61
CA ARG A 46 4.93 11.34 -1.79
C ARG A 46 5.34 11.24 -3.26
N ARG A 47 4.43 10.83 -4.14
CA ARG A 47 4.64 10.72 -5.59
C ARG A 47 3.39 11.21 -6.34
N PRO A 48 3.30 12.52 -6.67
CA PRO A 48 2.11 13.12 -7.26
C PRO A 48 1.68 12.53 -8.61
N ILE A 49 2.56 11.85 -9.33
CA ILE A 49 2.24 11.29 -10.65
C ILE A 49 1.50 9.95 -10.59
N ILE A 50 1.34 9.31 -9.43
CA ILE A 50 0.66 8.02 -9.40
C ILE A 50 -0.78 8.15 -9.91
N SER A 51 -1.20 7.15 -10.66
CA SER A 51 -2.54 7.00 -11.20
C SER A 51 -2.72 5.53 -11.60
N PRO A 52 -2.97 4.62 -10.64
CA PRO A 52 -3.50 3.29 -10.93
C PRO A 52 -4.68 3.38 -11.90
N ASN A 53 -4.83 2.39 -12.77
CA ASN A 53 -5.99 2.34 -13.65
C ASN A 53 -7.24 1.89 -12.87
N LEU A 54 -8.43 2.07 -13.45
CA LEU A 54 -9.69 1.73 -12.79
C LEU A 54 -9.79 0.24 -12.39
N ASN A 55 -9.20 -0.67 -13.19
CA ASN A 55 -9.17 -2.09 -12.85
C ASN A 55 -8.38 -2.35 -11.55
N PHE A 56 -7.19 -1.74 -11.41
CA PHE A 56 -6.42 -1.84 -10.18
C PHE A 56 -7.08 -1.12 -9.01
N MET A 57 -7.78 0.00 -9.25
CA MET A 57 -8.56 0.66 -8.21
C MET A 57 -9.69 -0.25 -7.70
N GLY A 58 -10.39 -0.96 -8.58
CA GLY A 58 -11.41 -1.95 -8.21
C GLY A 58 -10.81 -3.11 -7.39
N GLN A 59 -9.68 -3.66 -7.83
CA GLN A 59 -8.98 -4.72 -7.09
C GLN A 59 -8.49 -4.26 -5.71
N LEU A 60 -8.11 -2.98 -5.57
CA LEU A 60 -7.74 -2.43 -4.27
C LEU A 60 -8.95 -2.26 -3.33
N LEU A 61 -10.13 -1.96 -3.85
CA LEU A 61 -11.37 -1.91 -3.06
C LEU A 61 -11.77 -3.32 -2.59
N GLU A 62 -11.77 -4.31 -3.49
CA GLU A 62 -12.01 -5.70 -3.14
C GLU A 62 -11.01 -6.20 -2.08
N PHE A 63 -9.73 -5.83 -2.24
CA PHE A 63 -8.71 -6.15 -1.26
C PHE A 63 -8.95 -5.48 0.10
N GLU A 64 -9.48 -4.26 0.15
CA GLU A 64 -9.88 -3.62 1.41
C GLU A 64 -11.00 -4.39 2.10
N GLU A 65 -12.02 -4.82 1.36
CA GLU A 65 -13.11 -5.65 1.88
C GLU A 65 -12.58 -6.98 2.43
N ASP A 66 -11.70 -7.67 1.70
CA ASP A 66 -11.06 -8.90 2.16
C ASP A 66 -10.28 -8.71 3.45
N LEU A 67 -9.54 -7.60 3.59
CA LEU A 67 -8.79 -7.27 4.80
C LEU A 67 -9.72 -6.96 5.98
N ASN A 68 -10.86 -6.32 5.74
CA ASN A 68 -11.81 -5.92 6.78
C ASN A 68 -12.66 -7.11 7.25
N ASN A 69 -13.02 -8.01 6.33
CA ASN A 69 -13.77 -9.22 6.62
C ASN A 69 -12.88 -10.36 7.18
N GLY A 70 -11.55 -10.16 7.22
CA GLY A 70 -10.60 -11.15 7.72
C GLY A 70 -10.34 -12.33 6.77
N ILE A 71 -10.84 -12.26 5.53
CA ILE A 71 -10.53 -13.23 4.46
C ILE A 71 -9.02 -13.18 4.18
N THR A 72 -8.47 -11.97 4.08
CA THR A 72 -7.03 -11.76 4.05
C THR A 72 -6.56 -11.21 5.41
N PRO A 73 -5.61 -11.85 6.10
CA PRO A 73 -5.10 -11.33 7.36
C PRO A 73 -4.20 -10.10 7.14
N ARG A 74 -4.40 -9.07 7.97
CA ARG A 74 -3.45 -7.95 8.11
C ARG A 74 -2.21 -8.41 8.89
N ILE A 75 -1.04 -7.97 8.45
CA ILE A 75 0.25 -8.31 9.08
C ILE A 75 0.81 -7.03 9.70
N LEU A 76 0.44 -6.76 10.95
CA LEU A 76 0.78 -5.51 11.64
C LEU A 76 2.14 -5.55 12.35
N THR A 77 2.80 -6.70 12.33
CA THR A 77 4.10 -6.94 12.99
C THR A 77 5.11 -7.49 11.98
N PRO A 78 6.33 -6.92 11.90
CA PRO A 78 6.76 -5.70 12.61
C PRO A 78 6.02 -4.45 12.10
N LYS A 79 5.85 -3.46 12.97
CA LYS A 79 5.29 -2.16 12.56
C LYS A 79 6.24 -1.51 11.55
N LEU A 80 5.66 -0.95 10.49
CA LEU A 80 6.43 -0.14 9.55
C LEU A 80 6.89 1.15 10.25
N THR A 81 8.20 1.30 10.40
CA THR A 81 8.81 2.48 11.02
C THR A 81 8.64 3.72 10.14
N GLY A 82 8.38 4.88 10.75
CA GLY A 82 8.21 6.16 10.03
C GLY A 82 6.85 6.35 9.35
N LEU A 83 5.92 5.41 9.53
CA LEU A 83 4.50 5.54 9.18
C LEU A 83 3.68 5.75 10.47
N GLU A 84 3.96 6.83 11.18
CA GLU A 84 3.07 7.27 12.25
C GLU A 84 1.78 7.78 11.59
N THR A 85 0.73 6.96 11.65
CA THR A 85 -0.62 7.38 11.31
C THR A 85 -0.97 8.55 12.23
N VAL A 86 -0.95 9.77 11.69
CA VAL A 86 -1.66 10.89 12.30
C VAL A 86 -3.13 10.48 12.26
N VAL A 87 -3.64 10.11 13.43
CA VAL A 87 -5.03 9.68 13.66
C VAL A 87 -5.97 10.83 13.31
#